data_AF-W2SZJ4-F1
#
_entry.id   AF-W2SZJ4-F1
#
_cell.length_a   1.000
_cell.length_b   1.000
_cell.length_c   1.000
_cell.angle_alpha   90.00
_cell.angle_beta   90.00
_cell.angle_gamma   90.00
#
_symmetry.space_group_name_H-M   'P 1'
#
loop_
_entity.id
_entity.type
_entity.pdbx_description
1 polymer ?
#
loop_
_entity_poly.entity_id
_entity_poly.type
_entity_poly.pdbx_seq_one_letter_code
_entity_poly.pdbx_strand_id
1 'polypeptide(L)'
;MRIDCLEKRLARAFGYYSGLVVLCPLPFIVIPVLITVGLSTGLVWHGQAFMKDELELYTPTDAQARIELRDLDALFHINDSDPFYATRSYYYFYLLNAFQANEQ
;
A
#
# COMPACT_ATOMS: atom_id res chain seq x y z
N MET A 1 41.09 20.00 1.76
CA MET A 1 41.99 19.44 0.73
C MET A 1 41.52 18.13 0.09
N ARG A 2 40.50 17.39 0.58
CA ARG A 2 39.97 16.20 -0.14
C ARG A 2 38.61 16.41 -0.82
N ILE A 3 37.88 17.46 -0.43
CA ILE A 3 36.59 17.86 -1.03
C ILE A 3 36.81 18.65 -2.33
N ASP A 4 37.88 19.45 -2.39
CA ASP A 4 38.16 20.36 -3.51
C ASP A 4 38.33 19.62 -4.86
N CYS A 5 38.93 18.43 -4.83
CA CYS A 5 39.07 17.57 -6.01
C CYS A 5 37.75 16.89 -6.41
N LEU A 6 36.89 16.58 -5.43
CA LEU A 6 35.60 15.93 -5.66
C LEU A 6 34.61 16.92 -6.26
N GLU A 7 34.61 18.15 -5.76
CA GLU A 7 33.81 19.27 -6.26
C GLU A 7 34.10 19.57 -7.73
N LYS A 8 35.39 19.66 -8.10
CA LYS A 8 35.81 19.89 -9.49
C LYS A 8 35.35 18.78 -10.43
N ARG A 9 35.32 17.54 -9.95
CA ARG A 9 34.89 16.37 -10.72
C ARG A 9 33.37 16.33 -10.87
N LEU A 10 32.62 16.66 -9.82
CA LEU A 10 31.16 16.77 -9.85
C LEU A 10 30.70 17.93 -10.74
N ALA A 11 31.33 19.10 -10.63
CA ALA A 11 31.02 20.25 -11.47
C ALA A 11 31.22 19.94 -12.96
N ARG A 12 32.31 19.23 -13.30
CA ARG A 12 32.56 18.79 -14.69
C ARG A 12 31.54 17.75 -15.16
N ALA A 13 31.19 16.78 -14.31
CA ALA A 13 30.18 15.79 -14.63
C ALA A 13 28.81 16.43 -14.85
N PHE A 14 28.44 17.39 -13.99
CA PHE A 14 27.18 18.11 -14.11
C PHE A 14 27.13 19.01 -15.34
N GLY A 15 28.24 19.67 -15.70
CA GLY A 15 28.33 20.46 -16.94
C GLY A 15 28.21 19.61 -18.21
N TYR A 16 28.78 18.41 -18.24
CA TYR A 16 28.61 17.49 -19.36
C TYR A 16 27.18 16.96 -19.45
N TYR A 17 26.62 16.59 -18.30
CA TYR A 17 25.23 16.15 -18.19
C TYR A 17 24.24 17.21 -18.63
N SER A 18 24.38 18.46 -18.16
CA SER A 18 23.51 19.57 -18.54
C SER A 18 23.64 19.92 -20.02
N GLY A 19 24.84 19.87 -20.59
CA GLY A 19 25.04 20.04 -22.03
C GLY A 19 24.30 18.99 -22.86
N LEU A 20 24.30 17.74 -22.41
CA LEU A 20 23.61 16.63 -23.07
C LEU A 20 22.07 16.75 -22.94
N VAL A 21 21.58 17.18 -21.78
CA VAL A 21 20.15 17.46 -21.55
C VAL A 21 19.66 18.60 -22.42
N VAL A 22 20.46 19.65 -22.62
CA VAL A 22 20.11 20.79 -23.47
C VAL A 22 20.09 20.41 -24.96
N LEU A 23 20.99 19.52 -25.40
CA LEU A 23 21.04 19.06 -26.79
C LEU A 23 19.80 18.22 -27.16
N CYS A 24 19.31 17.40 -26.23
CA CYS A 24 18.15 16.51 -26.43
C CYS A 24 17.22 16.57 -25.21
N PRO A 25 16.29 17.55 -25.13
CA PRO A 25 15.42 17.72 -23.95
C PRO A 25 14.31 16.66 -23.86
N LEU A 26 13.89 16.09 -24.99
CA LEU A 26 12.79 15.11 -25.05
C LEU A 26 13.01 13.85 -24.21
N PRO A 27 14.14 13.11 -24.30
CA PRO A 27 14.34 11.91 -23.48
C PRO A 27 14.30 12.23 -21.98
N PHE A 28 14.76 13.42 -21.56
CA PHE A 28 14.76 13.81 -20.16
C PHE A 28 13.36 14.03 -19.59
N ILE A 29 12.38 14.39 -20.42
CA ILE A 29 10.97 14.49 -20.02
C ILE A 29 10.26 13.13 -20.14
N VAL A 30 10.54 12.39 -21.22
CA VAL A 30 9.88 11.10 -21.49
C VAL A 30 10.21 10.04 -20.44
N ILE A 31 11.47 9.96 -20.00
CA ILE A 31 11.91 8.97 -18.99
C ILE A 31 11.14 9.09 -17.67
N PRO A 32 11.13 10.25 -16.97
CA PRO A 32 10.41 10.37 -15.71
C PRO A 32 8.91 10.18 -15.90
N VAL A 33 8.33 10.65 -17.01
CA VAL A 33 6.91 10.41 -17.31
C VAL A 33 6.61 8.92 -17.45
N LEU A 34 7.44 8.16 -18.18
CA LEU A 34 7.29 6.70 -18.31
C LEU A 34 7.44 5.99 -16.96
N ILE A 35 8.39 6.41 -16.13
CA ILE A 35 8.57 5.86 -14.78
C ILE A 35 7.34 6.16 -13.92
N THR A 36 6.83 7.39 -13.94
CA THR A 36 5.64 7.77 -13.18
C THR A 36 4.41 6.99 -13.63
N VAL A 37 4.20 6.82 -14.93
CA VAL A 37 3.10 6.03 -15.47
C VAL A 37 3.25 4.56 -15.07
N GLY A 38 4.45 3.99 -15.20
CA GLY A 38 4.74 2.62 -14.77
C GLY A 38 4.46 2.42 -13.27
N LEU A 39 4.97 3.30 -12.41
CA LEU A 39 4.69 3.24 -10.97
C LEU A 39 3.21 3.42 -10.65
N SER A 40 2.53 4.36 -11.33
CA SER A 40 1.10 4.61 -11.14
C SER A 40 0.27 3.37 -11.49
N THR A 41 0.61 2.66 -12.58
CA THR A 41 -0.08 1.42 -12.94
C THR A 41 0.10 0.31 -11.90
N GLY A 42 1.27 0.22 -11.27
CA GLY A 42 1.52 -0.71 -10.17
C GLY A 42 0.66 -0.41 -8.93
N LEU A 43 0.43 0.87 -8.64
CA LEU A 43 -0.42 1.28 -7.52
C LEU A 43 -1.90 0.92 -7.73
N VAL A 44 -2.40 1.01 -8.96
CA VAL A 44 -3.78 0.60 -9.30
C VAL A 44 -3.99 -0.90 -9.06
N TRP A 45 -3.01 -1.73 -9.37
CA TRP A 45 -3.08 -3.18 -9.11
C TRP A 45 -2.96 -3.51 -7.61
N HIS A 46 -2.22 -2.69 -6.86
CA HIS A 46 -2.05 -2.87 -5.41
C HIS A 46 -3.16 -2.23 -4.57
N GLY A 47 -4.03 -1.39 -5.14
CA GLY A 47 -5.18 -0.81 -4.45
C GLY A 47 -6.16 -1.88 -3.91
N GLN A 48 -6.22 -3.04 -4.56
CA GLN A 48 -6.99 -4.20 -4.08
C GLN A 48 -6.33 -4.90 -2.86
N ALA A 49 -5.04 -4.68 -2.62
CA ALA A 49 -4.32 -5.19 -1.46
C ALA A 49 -4.36 -4.24 -0.26
N PHE A 50 -4.53 -2.92 -0.47
CA PHE A 50 -4.70 -1.94 0.61
C PHE A 50 -6.05 -2.07 1.34
N MET A 51 -7.06 -2.65 0.70
CA MET A 51 -8.37 -2.93 1.31
C MET A 51 -8.42 -4.29 2.01
N LYS A 52 -7.36 -5.10 1.92
CA LYS A 52 -7.27 -6.34 2.68
C LYS A 52 -6.76 -6.00 4.07
N ASP A 53 -7.74 -5.93 4.97
CA ASP A 53 -7.64 -6.09 6.40
C ASP A 53 -7.06 -4.91 7.19
N GLU A 54 -7.96 -3.99 7.51
CA GLU A 54 -7.83 -3.08 8.66
C GLU A 54 -7.40 -3.85 9.93
N LEU A 55 -7.83 -5.11 10.08
CA LEU A 55 -7.43 -6.01 11.17
C LEU A 55 -5.97 -6.50 11.08
N GLU A 56 -5.43 -6.67 9.87
CA GLU A 56 -4.03 -7.06 9.66
C GLU A 56 -3.06 -5.93 10.01
N LEU A 57 -3.51 -4.67 9.92
CA LEU A 57 -2.71 -3.50 10.28
C LEU A 57 -2.49 -3.37 11.79
N TYR A 58 -3.41 -3.91 12.60
CA TYR A 58 -3.34 -3.88 14.07
C TYR A 58 -2.81 -5.18 14.69
N THR A 59 -2.53 -6.20 13.89
CA THR A 59 -2.00 -7.48 14.39
C THR A 59 -0.54 -7.67 13.99
N PRO A 60 0.39 -7.80 14.96
CA PRO A 60 1.80 -7.99 14.64
C PRO A 60 1.98 -9.29 13.85
N THR A 61 2.88 -9.27 12.86
CA THR A 61 3.06 -10.35 11.86
C THR A 61 3.35 -11.72 12.49
N ASP A 62 3.96 -11.76 13.67
CA ASP A 62 4.35 -12.99 14.39
C ASP A 62 3.38 -13.38 15.53
N ALA A 63 2.15 -12.85 15.56
CA ALA A 63 1.19 -13.22 16.60
C ALA A 63 0.63 -14.63 16.40
N GLN A 64 0.58 -15.43 17.46
CA GLN A 64 -0.13 -16.73 17.47
C GLN A 64 -1.61 -16.59 17.06
N ALA A 65 -2.22 -15.44 17.38
CA ALA A 65 -3.57 -15.09 16.95
C ALA A 65 -3.75 -15.08 15.42
N ARG A 66 -2.71 -14.78 14.61
CA ARG A 66 -2.79 -14.87 13.14
C ARG A 66 -2.90 -16.31 12.66
N ILE A 67 -2.28 -17.26 13.35
CA ILE A 67 -2.36 -18.69 13.00
C ILE A 67 -3.77 -19.20 13.26
N GLU A 68 -4.31 -18.88 14.44
CA GLU A 68 -5.68 -19.26 14.82
C GLU A 68 -6.71 -18.60 13.89
N LEU A 69 -6.53 -17.32 13.54
CA LEU A 69 -7.40 -16.62 12.59
C LEU A 69 -7.31 -17.19 11.19
N ARG A 70 -6.12 -17.56 10.71
CA ARG A 70 -5.94 -18.18 9.39
C ARG A 70 -6.62 -19.55 9.31
N ASP A 71 -6.50 -20.34 10.37
CA ASP A 71 -7.13 -21.65 10.44
C ASP A 71 -8.66 -21.50 10.56
N LEU A 72 -9.14 -20.50 11.32
CA LEU A 72 -10.56 -20.16 11.42
C LEU A 72 -11.13 -19.68 10.08
N ASP A 73 -10.44 -18.80 9.35
CA ASP A 73 -10.85 -18.31 8.03
C ASP A 73 -10.82 -19.43 6.98
N ALA A 74 -9.85 -20.35 7.05
CA ALA A 74 -9.83 -21.53 6.19
C ALA A 74 -11.00 -22.50 6.47
N LEU A 75 -11.45 -22.61 7.73
CA LEU A 75 -12.56 -23.47 8.15
C LEU A 75 -13.94 -22.81 7.97
N PHE A 76 -14.02 -21.50 8.16
CA PHE A 76 -15.25 -20.71 8.16
C PHE A 76 -15.08 -19.48 7.25
N HIS A 77 -14.71 -19.71 5.99
CA HIS A 77 -14.49 -18.62 5.05
C HIS A 77 -15.77 -17.79 4.86
N ILE A 78 -15.80 -16.59 5.42
CA ILE A 78 -16.92 -15.65 5.27
C ILE A 78 -16.60 -14.81 4.03
N ASN A 79 -17.31 -15.09 2.95
CA ASN A 79 -17.17 -14.33 1.72
C ASN A 79 -17.92 -12.99 1.86
N ASP A 80 -17.17 -11.92 2.14
CA ASP A 80 -17.74 -10.56 2.31
C ASP A 80 -18.33 -9.97 1.03
N SER A 81 -18.10 -10.60 -0.13
CA SER A 81 -18.78 -10.24 -1.38
C SER A 81 -20.24 -10.71 -1.44
N ASP A 82 -20.66 -11.58 -0.52
CA ASP A 82 -22.03 -12.06 -0.41
C ASP A 82 -22.86 -11.19 0.56
N PRO A 83 -23.89 -10.47 0.08
CA PRO A 83 -24.65 -9.50 0.89
C PRO A 83 -25.39 -10.12 2.10
N PHE A 84 -25.58 -11.44 2.09
CA PHE A 84 -26.22 -12.19 3.17
C PHE A 84 -25.35 -12.25 4.44
N TYR A 85 -24.02 -12.34 4.32
CA TYR A 85 -23.12 -12.44 5.47
C TYR A 85 -22.89 -11.09 6.14
N ALA A 86 -22.70 -10.03 5.34
CA ALA A 86 -22.62 -8.65 5.84
C ALA A 86 -23.86 -8.29 6.65
N THR A 87 -25.06 -8.56 6.12
CA THR A 87 -26.33 -8.27 6.78
C THR A 87 -26.45 -8.98 8.13
N ARG A 88 -26.03 -10.26 8.23
CA ARG A 88 -26.16 -11.04 9.48
C ARG A 88 -25.26 -10.51 10.60
N SER A 89 -24.06 -10.02 10.28
CA SER A 89 -23.13 -9.45 11.27
C SER A 89 -23.72 -8.19 11.93
N TYR A 90 -24.34 -7.31 11.13
CA TYR A 90 -25.04 -6.12 11.66
C TYR A 90 -26.22 -6.50 12.58
N TYR A 91 -27.00 -7.52 12.24
CA TYR A 91 -28.13 -7.96 13.07
C TYR A 91 -27.67 -8.47 14.44
N TYR A 92 -26.59 -9.23 14.52
CA TYR A 92 -26.06 -9.71 15.81
C TYR A 92 -25.50 -8.56 16.65
N PHE A 93 -24.78 -7.60 16.04
CA PHE A 93 -24.28 -6.44 16.77
C PHE A 93 -25.41 -5.56 17.33
N TYR A 94 -26.48 -5.38 16.57
CA TYR A 94 -27.64 -4.60 17.01
C TYR A 94 -28.43 -5.33 18.12
N LEU A 95 -28.60 -6.65 18.00
CA LEU A 95 -29.24 -7.47 19.02
C LEU A 95 -28.44 -7.53 20.31
N LEU A 96 -27.10 -7.63 20.23
CA LEU A 96 -26.24 -7.64 21.41
C LEU A 96 -26.31 -6.29 22.16
N ASN A 97 -26.26 -5.17 21.44
CA ASN A 97 -26.42 -3.85 22.02
C ASN A 97 -27.83 -3.63 22.60
N ALA A 98 -28.87 -4.11 21.91
CA ALA A 98 -30.24 -4.03 22.40
C ALA A 98 -30.47 -4.89 23.66
N PHE A 99 -29.79 -6.05 23.75
CA PHE A 99 -29.86 -6.91 24.93
C PHE A 99 -29.12 -6.29 26.13
N GLN A 100 -27.90 -5.77 25.91
CA GLN A 100 -27.13 -5.04 26.92
C GLN A 100 -27.85 -3.79 27.44
N ALA A 101 -28.57 -3.07 26.57
CA ALA A 101 -29.34 -1.89 26.95
C ALA A 101 -30.62 -2.20 27.76
N ASN A 102 -31.08 -3.46 27.74
CA ASN A 102 -32.28 -3.90 28.45
C ASN A 102 -31.96 -4.57 29.80
N GLU A 103 -30.68 -4.84 30.07
CA GLU A 103 -30.16 -5.36 31.35
C GLU A 103 -29.66 -4.25 32.31
N GLN A 104 -29.76 -2.97 31.92
CA GLN A 104 -29.49 -1.78 32.75
C GLN A 104 -30.79 -1.11 33.17
#